data_AF-A0A352GI90-F1
#
_entry.id   AF-A0A352GI90-F1
#
_cell.length_a   1.000
_cell.length_b   1.000
_cell.length_c   1.000
_cell.angle_alpha   90.00
_cell.angle_beta   90.00
_cell.angle_gamma   90.00
#
_symmetry.space_group_name_H-M   'P 1'
#
loop_
_entity.id
_entity.type
_entity.pdbx_description
1 polymer ?
#
loop_
_entity_poly.entity_id
_entity_poly.type
_entity_poly.pdbx_seq_one_letter_code
_entity_poly.pdbx_strand_id
1 'polypeptide(L)'
;MSGRKGSPRAAIFGCEGLSLSDAEKRFFEDANPLGFILFARNIETPDQVRALVRDLRATVGDDAAPVLIDQEGGRVQRLRPPHWSDRPPASKFAAAYLETPDQASADLAVNARAIARDLADLGITVDCWPVLDLPQPGADPIIGDRALGTDTAAITALGGVIIDALHAGNVTPVIKHIPGHGRATVDSHKALPVVET
;
A
#
# COMPACT_ATOMS: atom_id res chain seq x y z
N MET A 1 -13.64 -28.61 -17.18
CA MET A 1 -12.60 -28.73 -16.13
C MET A 1 -11.35 -28.08 -16.69
N SER A 2 -11.09 -26.81 -16.32
CA SER A 2 -9.86 -26.13 -16.73
C SER A 2 -8.68 -26.85 -16.07
N GLY A 3 -7.69 -27.26 -16.86
CA GLY A 3 -6.45 -27.84 -16.35
C GLY A 3 -5.84 -26.91 -15.31
N ARG A 4 -5.28 -27.49 -14.24
CA ARG A 4 -4.59 -26.75 -13.18
C ARG A 4 -3.51 -25.91 -13.87
N LYS A 5 -3.64 -24.57 -13.87
CA LYS A 5 -2.57 -23.68 -14.36
C LYS A 5 -1.28 -24.05 -13.61
N GLY A 6 -0.14 -23.97 -14.30
CA GLY A 6 1.16 -24.17 -13.66
C GLY A 6 1.37 -23.19 -12.51
N SER A 7 2.46 -23.35 -11.76
CA SER A 7 2.79 -22.42 -10.67
C SER A 7 2.76 -20.96 -11.16
N PRO A 8 2.17 -20.03 -10.39
CA PRO A 8 2.13 -18.63 -10.78
C PRO A 8 3.54 -18.05 -10.90
N ARG A 9 3.71 -17.09 -11.80
CA ARG A 9 4.97 -16.34 -11.92
C ARG A 9 5.15 -15.46 -10.69
N ALA A 10 6.39 -15.30 -10.23
CA ALA A 10 6.77 -14.34 -9.19
C ALA A 10 6.70 -12.89 -9.71
N ALA A 11 5.49 -12.45 -10.05
CA ALA A 11 5.20 -11.14 -10.63
C ALA A 11 3.87 -10.61 -10.10
N ILE A 12 3.82 -9.28 -9.91
CA ILE A 12 2.61 -8.52 -9.59
C ILE A 12 2.36 -7.56 -10.74
N PHE A 13 1.16 -7.56 -11.31
CA PHE A 13 0.81 -6.68 -12.44
C PHE A 13 -0.26 -5.65 -12.10
N GLY A 14 -0.19 -4.49 -12.74
CA GLY A 14 -1.29 -3.53 -12.74
C GLY A 14 -2.15 -3.70 -13.99
N CYS A 15 -3.34 -3.08 -13.98
CA CYS A 15 -4.19 -2.92 -15.16
C CYS A 15 -4.29 -1.45 -15.57
N GLU A 16 -4.78 -1.23 -16.80
CA GLU A 16 -4.83 0.10 -17.40
C GLU A 16 -5.94 0.97 -16.80
N GLY A 17 -7.16 0.44 -16.69
CA GLY A 17 -8.36 1.23 -16.36
C GLY A 17 -9.22 0.68 -15.23
N LEU A 18 -10.50 1.09 -15.27
CA LEU A 18 -11.53 0.74 -14.27
C LEU A 18 -12.13 -0.66 -14.46
N SER A 19 -11.90 -1.28 -15.62
CA SER A 19 -12.34 -2.63 -15.94
C SER A 19 -11.32 -3.27 -16.88
N LEU A 20 -11.32 -4.61 -16.92
CA LEU A 20 -10.40 -5.34 -17.79
C LEU A 20 -10.93 -5.42 -19.21
N SER A 21 -10.11 -5.02 -20.17
CA SER A 21 -10.33 -5.34 -21.58
C SER A 21 -10.17 -6.84 -21.83
N ASP A 22 -10.75 -7.34 -22.92
CA ASP A 22 -10.56 -8.75 -23.29
C ASP A 22 -9.10 -9.08 -23.63
N ALA A 23 -8.33 -8.08 -24.07
CA ALA A 23 -6.90 -8.23 -24.31
C ALA A 23 -6.13 -8.41 -23.00
N GLU A 24 -6.41 -7.61 -21.97
CA GLU A 24 -5.82 -7.76 -20.64
C GLU A 24 -6.20 -9.08 -19.99
N LYS A 25 -7.47 -9.51 -20.11
CA LYS A 25 -7.91 -10.82 -19.58
C LYS A 25 -7.08 -11.97 -20.16
N ARG A 26 -6.96 -12.03 -21.49
CA ARG A 26 -6.11 -13.03 -22.17
C ARG A 26 -4.65 -12.93 -21.74
N PHE A 27 -4.11 -11.72 -21.66
CA PHE A 27 -2.72 -11.51 -21.24
C PHE A 27 -2.46 -12.02 -19.82
N PHE A 28 -3.33 -11.70 -18.85
CA PHE A 28 -3.19 -12.18 -17.47
C PHE A 28 -3.44 -13.68 -17.37
N GLU A 29 -4.35 -14.22 -18.17
CA GLU A 29 -4.58 -15.66 -18.25
C GLU A 29 -3.32 -16.42 -18.67
N ASP A 30 -2.65 -15.95 -19.72
CA ASP A 30 -1.42 -16.53 -20.28
C ASP A 30 -0.21 -16.29 -19.38
N ALA A 31 -0.10 -15.10 -18.80
CA ALA A 31 1.03 -14.72 -17.97
C ALA A 31 0.99 -15.36 -16.58
N ASN A 32 -0.20 -15.63 -16.04
CA ASN A 32 -0.43 -16.27 -14.74
C ASN A 32 0.40 -15.62 -13.59
N PRO A 33 0.27 -14.30 -13.33
CA PRO A 33 1.00 -13.63 -12.25
C PRO A 33 0.53 -14.13 -10.87
N LEU A 34 1.37 -13.93 -9.86
CA LEU A 34 1.01 -14.22 -8.46
C LEU A 34 -0.15 -13.35 -7.99
N GLY A 35 -0.20 -12.08 -8.43
CA GLY A 35 -1.23 -11.15 -8.00
C GLY A 35 -1.19 -9.83 -8.75
N PHE A 36 -1.91 -8.85 -8.22
CA PHE A 36 -2.16 -7.59 -8.91
C PHE A 36 -1.94 -6.39 -8.00
N ILE A 37 -1.75 -5.21 -8.57
CA ILE A 37 -1.66 -3.94 -7.82
C ILE A 37 -2.55 -2.87 -8.45
N LEU A 38 -3.35 -2.19 -7.63
CA LEU A 38 -4.23 -1.11 -8.04
C LEU A 38 -3.59 0.26 -7.82
N PHE A 39 -3.80 1.15 -8.78
CA PHE A 39 -3.39 2.55 -8.74
C PHE A 39 -4.62 3.46 -8.77
N ALA A 40 -4.41 4.78 -8.61
CA ALA A 40 -5.50 5.75 -8.57
C ALA A 40 -6.40 5.70 -9.82
N ARG A 41 -5.83 5.42 -11.00
CA ARG A 41 -6.56 5.24 -12.26
C ARG A 41 -7.52 4.04 -12.28
N ASN A 42 -7.42 3.13 -11.32
CA ASN A 42 -8.24 1.92 -11.22
C ASN A 42 -9.39 2.05 -10.22
N ILE A 43 -9.52 3.21 -9.54
CA ILE A 43 -10.45 3.45 -8.44
C ILE A 43 -11.47 4.51 -8.86
N GLU A 44 -12.75 4.13 -8.94
CA GLU A 44 -13.87 5.07 -9.16
C GLU A 44 -14.90 4.97 -8.03
N THR A 45 -15.57 3.82 -7.89
CA THR A 45 -16.58 3.57 -6.85
C THR A 45 -16.33 2.24 -6.13
N PRO A 46 -16.83 2.03 -4.90
CA PRO A 46 -16.64 0.77 -4.18
C PRO A 46 -17.10 -0.47 -4.98
N ASP A 47 -18.24 -0.40 -5.66
CA ASP A 47 -18.77 -1.52 -6.44
C ASP A 47 -17.94 -1.79 -7.69
N GLN A 48 -17.45 -0.75 -8.36
CA GLN A 48 -16.53 -0.88 -9.49
C GLN A 48 -15.22 -1.55 -9.04
N VAL A 49 -14.63 -1.14 -7.92
CA VAL A 49 -13.37 -1.72 -7.43
C VAL A 49 -13.56 -3.20 -7.06
N ARG A 50 -14.65 -3.56 -6.38
CA ARG A 50 -14.97 -4.97 -6.10
C ARG A 50 -15.09 -5.80 -7.37
N ALA A 51 -15.75 -5.27 -8.39
CA ALA A 51 -15.87 -5.94 -9.68
C ALA A 51 -14.51 -6.12 -10.34
N LEU A 52 -13.66 -5.09 -10.34
CA LEU A 52 -12.30 -5.18 -10.88
C LEU A 52 -11.44 -6.21 -10.15
N VAL A 53 -11.45 -6.22 -8.81
CA VAL A 53 -10.72 -7.22 -8.00
C VAL A 53 -11.16 -8.65 -8.32
N ARG A 54 -12.48 -8.88 -8.41
CA ARG A 54 -13.05 -10.17 -8.80
C ARG A 54 -12.59 -10.57 -10.20
N ASP A 55 -12.67 -9.65 -11.16
CA ASP A 55 -12.35 -9.93 -12.56
C ASP A 55 -10.85 -10.24 -12.72
N LEU A 56 -9.97 -9.54 -12.02
CA LEU A 56 -8.53 -9.83 -11.97
C LEU A 56 -8.26 -11.26 -11.45
N ARG A 57 -8.84 -11.64 -10.32
CA ARG A 57 -8.72 -13.00 -9.75
C ARG A 57 -9.24 -14.08 -10.69
N ALA A 58 -10.34 -13.80 -11.38
CA ALA A 58 -10.91 -14.72 -12.36
C ALA A 58 -9.94 -15.02 -13.51
N THR A 59 -9.10 -14.06 -13.94
CA THR A 59 -8.09 -14.30 -15.01
C THR A 59 -7.04 -15.33 -14.60
N VAL A 60 -6.71 -15.44 -13.32
CA VAL A 60 -5.73 -16.42 -12.80
C VAL A 60 -6.39 -17.66 -12.20
N GLY A 61 -7.72 -17.64 -12.03
CA GLY A 61 -8.49 -18.75 -11.46
C GLY A 61 -8.20 -18.99 -9.99
N ASP A 62 -7.81 -17.94 -9.25
CA ASP A 62 -7.50 -17.99 -7.83
C ASP A 62 -8.18 -16.82 -7.09
N ASP A 63 -9.24 -17.14 -6.35
CA ASP A 63 -10.00 -16.19 -5.54
C ASP A 63 -9.19 -15.61 -4.37
N ALA A 64 -8.06 -16.22 -4.02
CA ALA A 64 -7.14 -15.76 -2.99
C ALA A 64 -5.94 -14.99 -3.55
N ALA A 65 -5.82 -14.81 -4.88
CA ALA A 65 -4.70 -14.08 -5.46
C ALA A 65 -4.59 -12.68 -4.83
N PRO A 66 -3.40 -12.28 -4.34
CA PRO A 66 -3.21 -11.01 -3.65
C PRO A 66 -3.50 -9.83 -4.58
N VAL A 67 -4.22 -8.85 -4.04
CA VAL A 67 -4.38 -7.54 -4.67
C VAL A 67 -3.77 -6.51 -3.73
N LEU A 68 -2.81 -5.76 -4.26
CA LEU A 68 -2.01 -4.76 -3.60
C LEU A 68 -2.57 -3.36 -3.86
N ILE A 69 -2.26 -2.43 -2.97
CA ILE A 69 -2.46 -0.99 -3.15
C ILE A 69 -1.41 -0.21 -2.37
N ASP A 70 -1.23 1.09 -2.67
CA ASP A 70 -0.52 2.01 -1.76
C ASP A 70 -1.55 2.91 -1.04
N GLN A 71 -1.97 2.53 0.16
CA GLN A 71 -2.97 3.25 0.95
C GLN A 71 -2.38 3.74 2.29
N GLU A 72 -1.37 4.60 2.22
CA GLU A 72 -0.64 5.11 3.39
C GLU A 72 -1.40 6.22 4.15
N GLY A 73 -2.22 6.97 3.41
CA GLY A 73 -2.82 8.23 3.85
C GLY A 73 -2.07 9.46 3.33
N GLY A 74 -2.65 10.63 3.60
CA GLY A 74 -2.16 11.91 3.09
C GLY A 74 -2.10 11.93 1.56
N ARG A 75 -0.95 12.28 0.98
CA ARG A 75 -0.79 12.33 -0.48
C ARG A 75 -0.71 10.95 -1.13
N VAL A 76 -0.26 9.91 -0.42
CA VAL A 76 -0.19 8.54 -0.95
C VAL A 76 -1.41 7.74 -0.48
N GLN A 77 -2.53 8.06 -1.12
CA GLN A 77 -3.82 7.45 -0.85
C GLN A 77 -4.57 7.33 -2.19
N ARG A 78 -5.06 6.13 -2.49
CA ARG A 78 -5.82 5.82 -3.72
C ARG A 78 -7.33 5.87 -3.46
N LEU A 79 -7.77 5.33 -2.33
CA LEU A 79 -9.17 5.39 -1.89
C LEU A 79 -9.44 6.76 -1.27
N ARG A 80 -10.21 7.63 -1.92
CA ARG A 80 -10.43 9.04 -1.53
C ARG A 80 -11.91 9.43 -1.41
N PRO A 81 -12.23 10.59 -0.81
CA PRO A 81 -13.58 11.14 -0.91
C PRO A 81 -14.05 11.22 -2.37
N PRO A 82 -15.36 11.05 -2.63
CA PRO A 82 -16.45 11.05 -1.64
C PRO A 82 -16.75 9.68 -1.00
N HIS A 83 -16.18 8.59 -1.52
CA HIS A 83 -16.55 7.23 -1.08
C HIS A 83 -15.79 6.75 0.15
N TRP A 84 -14.59 7.28 0.38
CA TRP A 84 -13.74 6.95 1.52
C TRP A 84 -13.29 8.22 2.24
N SER A 85 -12.92 8.09 3.52
CA SER A 85 -12.40 9.23 4.28
C SER A 85 -11.04 9.69 3.75
N ASP A 86 -10.79 11.01 3.82
CA ASP A 86 -9.43 11.52 3.62
C ASP A 86 -8.59 11.18 4.86
N ARG A 87 -7.51 10.40 4.67
CA ARG A 87 -6.70 9.90 5.79
C ARG A 87 -5.53 10.86 6.03
N PRO A 88 -5.20 11.18 7.28
CA PRO A 88 -4.05 12.04 7.58
C PRO A 88 -2.73 11.42 7.12
N PRO A 89 -1.72 12.23 6.76
CA PRO A 89 -0.37 11.75 6.54
C PRO A 89 0.26 11.24 7.84
N ALA A 90 1.19 10.29 7.74
CA ALA A 90 1.89 9.67 8.87
C ALA A 90 2.58 10.70 9.78
N SER A 91 3.10 11.79 9.23
CA SER A 91 3.77 12.86 9.98
C SER A 91 2.89 13.53 11.03
N LYS A 92 1.55 13.52 10.88
CA LYS A 92 0.65 14.05 11.91
C LYS A 92 0.68 13.20 13.17
N PHE A 93 0.71 11.86 13.03
CA PHE A 93 0.83 10.94 14.15
C PHE A 93 2.23 11.00 14.75
N ALA A 94 3.26 11.12 13.91
CA ALA A 94 4.64 11.28 14.36
C ALA A 94 4.82 12.55 15.22
N ALA A 95 4.24 13.68 14.80
CA ALA A 95 4.28 14.92 15.57
C ALA A 95 3.53 14.79 16.91
N ALA A 96 2.33 14.21 16.91
CA ALA A 96 1.56 13.97 18.13
C ALA A 96 2.27 13.02 19.10
N TYR A 97 3.02 12.04 18.58
CA TYR A 97 3.77 11.06 19.38
C TYR A 97 4.86 11.71 20.24
N LEU A 98 5.42 12.87 19.83
CA LEU A 98 6.41 13.60 20.63
C LEU A 98 5.82 14.18 21.93
N GLU A 99 4.52 14.47 21.93
CA GLU A 99 3.83 15.09 23.07
C GLU A 99 3.00 14.07 23.87
N THR A 100 2.31 13.18 23.16
CA THR A 100 1.37 12.22 23.74
C THR A 100 1.53 10.83 23.10
N PRO A 101 2.63 10.10 23.38
CA PRO A 101 2.95 8.84 22.73
C PRO A 101 1.82 7.80 22.69
N ASP A 102 1.14 7.61 23.83
CA ASP A 102 0.08 6.61 23.97
C ASP A 102 -1.17 6.99 23.15
N GLN A 103 -1.58 8.26 23.20
CA GLN A 103 -2.74 8.74 22.46
C GLN A 103 -2.47 8.74 20.95
N ALA A 104 -1.29 9.21 20.53
CA ALA A 104 -0.90 9.21 19.11
C ALA A 104 -0.85 7.79 18.53
N SER A 105 -0.35 6.83 19.31
CA SER A 105 -0.34 5.41 18.93
C SER A 105 -1.75 4.84 18.83
N ALA A 106 -2.63 5.19 19.78
CA ALA A 106 -4.04 4.77 19.74
C ALA A 106 -4.78 5.35 18.53
N ASP A 107 -4.58 6.63 18.22
CA ASP A 107 -5.18 7.31 17.07
C ASP A 107 -4.67 6.72 15.75
N LEU A 108 -3.37 6.43 15.66
CA LEU A 108 -2.79 5.75 14.50
C LEU A 108 -3.38 4.35 14.35
N ALA A 109 -3.56 3.59 15.43
CA ALA A 109 -4.18 2.27 15.39
C ALA A 109 -5.64 2.33 14.91
N VAL A 110 -6.39 3.36 15.28
CA VAL A 110 -7.76 3.58 14.77
C VAL A 110 -7.72 3.88 13.27
N ASN A 111 -6.84 4.78 12.84
CA ASN A 111 -6.69 5.11 11.43
C ASN A 111 -6.29 3.89 10.58
N ALA A 112 -5.28 3.14 11.01
CA ALA A 112 -4.77 1.97 10.31
C ALA A 112 -5.80 0.84 10.25
N ARG A 113 -6.56 0.58 11.33
CA ARG A 113 -7.67 -0.40 11.31
C ARG A 113 -8.79 0.00 10.36
N ALA A 114 -9.08 1.30 10.28
CA ALA A 114 -10.09 1.80 9.36
C ALA A 114 -9.62 1.70 7.90
N ILE A 115 -8.33 1.93 7.61
CA ILE A 115 -7.73 1.62 6.30
C ILE A 115 -7.84 0.13 6.00
N ALA A 116 -7.41 -0.75 6.92
CA ALA A 116 -7.47 -2.19 6.74
C ALA A 116 -8.89 -2.67 6.42
N ARG A 117 -9.90 -2.10 7.10
CA ARG A 117 -11.31 -2.38 6.85
C ARG A 117 -11.77 -1.94 5.46
N ASP A 118 -11.44 -0.71 5.06
CA ASP A 118 -11.78 -0.20 3.72
C ASP A 118 -11.19 -1.09 2.61
N LEU A 119 -9.96 -1.58 2.80
CA LEU A 119 -9.29 -2.48 1.86
C LEU A 119 -9.94 -3.87 1.81
N ALA A 120 -10.17 -4.47 2.99
CA ALA A 120 -10.80 -5.78 3.10
C ALA A 120 -12.20 -5.80 2.48
N ASP A 121 -12.99 -4.73 2.66
CA ASP A 121 -14.34 -4.58 2.07
C ASP A 121 -14.33 -4.51 0.53
N LEU A 122 -13.17 -4.28 -0.09
CA LEU A 122 -12.95 -4.29 -1.54
C LEU A 122 -12.27 -5.57 -2.04
N GLY A 123 -11.88 -6.47 -1.14
CA GLY A 123 -11.11 -7.67 -1.45
C GLY A 123 -9.62 -7.42 -1.69
N ILE A 124 -9.11 -6.23 -1.32
CA ILE A 124 -7.69 -5.89 -1.36
C ILE A 124 -7.03 -6.46 -0.11
N THR A 125 -6.03 -7.32 -0.29
CA THR A 125 -5.47 -8.14 0.80
C THR A 125 -4.03 -7.80 1.15
N VAL A 126 -3.42 -6.84 0.44
CA VAL A 126 -2.07 -6.38 0.70
C VAL A 126 -2.03 -4.87 0.59
N ASP A 127 -1.41 -4.21 1.55
CA ASP A 127 -1.14 -2.77 1.51
C ASP A 127 0.35 -2.52 1.55
N CYS A 128 0.84 -1.68 0.65
CA CYS A 128 2.23 -1.26 0.59
C CYS A 128 2.51 -0.19 1.67
N TRP A 129 2.27 -0.52 2.93
CA TRP A 129 2.40 0.36 4.09
C TRP A 129 2.67 -0.54 5.33
N PRO A 130 3.55 -0.14 6.29
CA PRO A 130 4.07 1.20 6.58
C PRO A 130 5.32 1.65 5.80
N VAL A 131 5.53 2.98 5.76
CA VAL A 131 6.80 3.62 5.39
C VAL A 131 7.69 3.69 6.62
N LEU A 132 8.82 2.96 6.59
CA LEU A 132 9.79 2.87 7.69
C LEU A 132 11.11 3.59 7.39
N ASP A 133 11.12 4.43 6.35
CA ASP A 133 12.27 5.25 6.02
C ASP A 133 12.55 6.29 7.10
N LEU A 134 13.83 6.48 7.42
CA LEU A 134 14.31 7.45 8.39
C LEU A 134 14.87 8.69 7.67
N PRO A 135 14.12 9.80 7.58
CA PRO A 135 14.60 11.00 6.92
C PRO A 135 15.85 11.57 7.60
N GLN A 136 16.85 11.97 6.81
CA GLN A 136 18.06 12.63 7.28
C GLN A 136 18.17 14.07 6.75
N PRO A 137 18.86 14.97 7.47
CA PRO A 137 19.18 16.30 6.95
C PRO A 137 19.87 16.23 5.58
N GLY A 138 19.38 17.01 4.61
CA GLY A 138 19.93 17.05 3.25
C GLY A 138 19.41 15.96 2.30
N ALA A 139 18.54 15.06 2.76
CA ALA A 139 17.85 14.11 1.89
C ALA A 139 16.74 14.77 1.06
N ASP A 140 16.37 14.13 -0.05
CA ASP A 140 15.24 14.51 -0.88
C ASP A 140 13.92 14.37 -0.08
N PRO A 141 12.97 15.32 -0.22
CA PRO A 141 11.71 15.30 0.53
C PRO A 141 10.72 14.21 0.06
N ILE A 142 11.10 13.29 -0.82
CA ILE A 142 10.25 12.20 -1.33
C ILE A 142 9.59 11.34 -0.24
N ILE A 143 10.23 11.21 0.93
CA ILE A 143 9.58 10.67 2.13
C ILE A 143 8.71 11.74 2.78
N GLY A 144 9.33 12.82 3.28
CA GLY A 144 8.63 14.01 3.75
C GLY A 144 7.54 13.69 4.77
N ASP A 145 6.29 14.06 4.46
CA ASP A 145 5.12 13.86 5.31
C ASP A 145 4.69 12.39 5.49
N ARG A 146 5.31 11.45 4.76
CA ARG A 146 5.07 10.01 4.89
C ARG A 146 5.87 9.37 6.04
N ALA A 147 6.85 10.08 6.61
CA ALA A 147 7.67 9.56 7.68
C ALA A 147 6.88 9.39 8.99
N LEU A 148 7.16 8.31 9.71
CA LEU A 148 6.64 8.07 11.06
C LEU A 148 7.51 8.71 12.16
N GLY A 149 8.56 9.43 11.79
CA GLY A 149 9.45 10.10 12.74
C GLY A 149 10.82 10.38 12.12
N THR A 150 11.72 10.89 12.94
CA THR A 150 13.12 11.19 12.58
C THR A 150 14.13 10.43 13.44
N ASP A 151 13.65 9.46 14.22
CA ASP A 151 14.48 8.54 14.99
C ASP A 151 13.91 7.11 14.90
N THR A 152 14.76 6.14 15.21
CA THR A 152 14.42 4.72 15.10
C THR A 152 13.37 4.27 16.11
N ALA A 153 13.29 4.91 17.28
CA ALA A 153 12.35 4.50 18.32
C ALA A 153 10.91 4.83 17.92
N ALA A 154 10.66 6.06 17.46
CA ALA A 154 9.35 6.49 16.96
C ALA A 154 8.90 5.67 15.75
N ILE A 155 9.79 5.48 14.76
CA ILE A 155 9.48 4.69 13.55
C ILE A 155 9.16 3.23 13.90
N THR A 156 9.92 2.62 14.81
CA THR A 156 9.67 1.23 15.23
C THR A 156 8.33 1.10 15.96
N ALA A 157 8.04 2.02 16.89
CA ALA A 157 6.80 1.99 17.67
C ALA A 157 5.57 2.19 16.78
N LEU A 158 5.52 3.28 16.01
CA LEU A 158 4.37 3.61 15.16
C LEU A 158 4.26 2.67 13.95
N GLY A 159 5.38 2.18 13.42
CA GLY A 159 5.40 1.17 12.35
C GLY A 159 4.79 -0.16 12.82
N GLY A 160 5.12 -0.60 14.04
CA GLY A 160 4.52 -1.78 14.65
C GLY A 160 3.00 -1.65 14.82
N VAL A 161 2.53 -0.48 15.26
CA VAL A 161 1.09 -0.18 15.38
C VAL A 161 0.35 -0.37 14.05
N ILE A 162 0.93 0.10 12.95
CA ILE A 162 0.32 -0.04 11.60
C ILE A 162 0.30 -1.50 11.18
N ILE A 163 1.43 -2.22 11.35
CA ILE A 163 1.55 -3.65 10.99
C ILE A 163 0.50 -4.48 11.72
N ASP A 164 0.36 -4.29 13.03
CA ASP A 164 -0.61 -5.03 13.85
C ASP A 164 -2.05 -4.71 13.44
N ALA A 165 -2.34 -3.44 13.13
CA ALA A 165 -3.66 -3.00 12.67
C ALA A 165 -4.04 -3.58 11.30
N LEU A 166 -3.10 -3.62 10.35
CA LEU A 166 -3.31 -4.21 9.03
C LEU A 166 -3.54 -5.73 9.13
N HIS A 167 -2.70 -6.44 9.90
CA HIS A 167 -2.90 -7.87 10.17
C HIS A 167 -4.25 -8.17 10.82
N ALA A 168 -4.69 -7.36 11.79
CA ALA A 168 -5.99 -7.51 12.43
C ALA A 168 -7.17 -7.35 11.44
N GLY A 169 -6.97 -6.64 10.33
CA GLY A 169 -7.92 -6.52 9.23
C GLY A 169 -7.75 -7.54 8.10
N ASN A 170 -6.91 -8.57 8.28
CA ASN A 170 -6.51 -9.53 7.24
C ASN A 170 -5.87 -8.89 6.00
N VAL A 171 -5.17 -7.77 6.19
CA VAL A 171 -4.39 -7.10 5.15
C VAL A 171 -2.90 -7.32 5.46
N THR A 172 -2.17 -7.85 4.50
CA THR A 172 -0.72 -8.07 4.63
C THR A 172 0.01 -6.74 4.42
N PRO A 173 0.82 -6.27 5.39
CA PRO A 173 1.63 -5.08 5.22
C PRO A 173 2.89 -5.38 4.39
N VAL A 174 3.31 -4.42 3.57
CA VAL A 174 4.65 -4.40 2.96
C VAL A 174 5.39 -3.18 3.48
N ILE A 175 6.37 -3.43 4.35
CA ILE A 175 7.28 -2.38 4.83
C ILE A 175 8.13 -1.85 3.68
N LYS A 176 8.37 -0.53 3.65
CA LYS A 176 9.18 0.09 2.59
C LYS A 176 9.94 1.32 3.08
N HIS A 177 11.06 1.69 2.44
CA HIS A 177 11.65 1.09 1.23
C HIS A 177 13.04 0.54 1.57
N ILE A 178 13.18 -0.79 1.73
CA ILE A 178 14.46 -1.42 2.10
C ILE A 178 15.54 -1.08 1.06
N PRO A 179 16.77 -0.68 1.46
CA PRO A 179 17.28 -0.61 2.84
C PRO A 179 17.04 0.72 3.57
N GLY A 180 16.38 1.69 2.94
CA GLY A 180 16.00 2.98 3.53
C GLY A 180 16.19 4.12 2.52
N HIS A 181 15.09 4.71 2.06
CA HIS A 181 15.08 5.84 1.12
C HIS A 181 15.25 7.20 1.84
N GLY A 182 15.13 7.24 3.16
CA GLY A 182 15.25 8.48 3.94
C GLY A 182 16.62 9.19 3.89
N ARG A 183 17.63 8.57 3.25
CA ARG A 183 18.97 9.14 2.99
C ARG A 183 19.20 9.53 1.53
N ALA A 184 18.30 9.18 0.63
CA ALA A 184 18.48 9.46 -0.79
C ALA A 184 18.47 10.98 -1.02
N THR A 185 19.38 11.48 -1.84
CA THR A 185 19.47 12.90 -2.20
C THR A 185 18.67 13.25 -3.46
N VAL A 186 18.05 12.24 -4.10
CA VAL A 186 17.19 12.39 -5.29
C VAL A 186 15.95 11.50 -5.18
N ASP A 187 14.84 12.00 -5.70
CA ASP A 187 13.62 11.23 -5.94
C ASP A 187 13.86 10.07 -6.94
N SER A 188 13.62 8.84 -6.50
CA SER A 188 13.79 7.62 -7.32
C SER A 188 12.86 7.52 -8.52
N HIS A 189 11.80 8.34 -8.58
CA HIS A 189 10.97 8.45 -9.78
C HIS A 189 11.68 9.23 -10.89
N LYS A 190 12.72 10.00 -10.57
CA LYS A 190 13.39 10.94 -11.49
C LYS A 190 14.83 10.53 -11.82
N ALA A 191 15.55 9.98 -10.84
CA ALA A 191 16.93 9.56 -10.99
C ALA A 191 17.24 8.37 -10.09
N LEU A 192 18.30 7.62 -10.39
CA LEU A 192 18.74 6.50 -9.54
C LEU A 192 19.41 7.06 -8.26
N PRO A 193 18.85 6.84 -7.06
CA PRO A 193 19.50 7.28 -5.82
C PRO A 193 20.71 6.40 -5.50
N VAL A 194 21.78 7.04 -5.03
CA VAL A 194 22.98 6.38 -4.48
C VAL A 194 23.16 6.84 -3.05
N VAL A 195 23.26 5.90 -2.11
CA VAL A 195 23.50 6.17 -0.70
C VAL A 195 24.84 5.55 -0.31
N GLU A 196 25.80 6.39 0.03
CA GLU A 196 27.11 5.96 0.52
C GLU A 196 27.06 5.72 2.04
N THR A 197 27.70 4.66 2.51
CA THR A 197 27.77 4.28 3.94
C THR A 197 28.92 4.95 4.66
#